data_AF-A0A2H1VG59-F1
#
_entry.id   AF-A0A2H1VG59-F1
#
_cell.length_a   1.000
_cell.length_b   1.000
_cell.length_c   1.000
_cell.angle_alpha   90.00
_cell.angle_beta   90.00
_cell.angle_gamma   90.00
#
_symmetry.space_group_name_H-M   'P 1'
#
loop_
_entity.id
_entity.type
_entity.pdbx_description
1 polymer ?
#
loop_
_entity_poly.entity_id
_entity_poly.type
_entity_poly.pdbx_seq_one_letter_code
_entity_poly.pdbx_strand_id
1 'polypeptide(L)'
;MKAETAPPSDKPKIPLPTLSQINADRITQLANQYWSPQTKESHLPYDASIVESIYQAEILGSHFSVRRIMMLEFSQYLENYLWPHYKAGEASPAHMMSIIVMINEKFRERVPAWQAFLKQPEHFPAFFEQVLRASVEDDQTTSNMREQTALLLFLNHCFGSMEVQLCRDQVKRLVSLSMWISLQEGRRNQEFKIVPKWRKYWRAIQKKDKPELLEKLNWERLYLQRLMIKFMRILEAIPEVGDIDAHAVRYCERFLELMIDLEALLPTRRFFNTVMDDCHLVVRSQMAPLTRRPEGQLFCQ
;
A
#
# COMPACT_ATOMS: atom_id res chain seq x y z
N MET A 1 -5.58 46.98 0.96
CA MET A 1 -6.00 46.00 1.97
C MET A 1 -5.13 44.78 1.83
N LYS A 2 -4.19 44.56 2.77
CA LYS A 2 -3.40 43.33 2.85
C LYS A 2 -4.30 42.26 3.46
N ALA A 3 -4.52 41.16 2.75
CA ALA A 3 -5.22 40.00 3.29
C ALA A 3 -4.27 39.29 4.26
N GLU A 4 -4.61 39.32 5.55
CA GLU A 4 -3.96 38.49 6.56
C GLU A 4 -4.36 37.03 6.33
N THR A 5 -3.39 36.22 5.95
CA THR A 5 -3.52 34.76 5.92
C THR A 5 -3.52 34.25 7.35
N ALA A 6 -4.62 33.61 7.76
CA ALA A 6 -4.73 32.93 9.04
C ALA A 6 -3.63 31.86 9.20
N PRO A 7 -3.08 31.66 10.41
CA PRO A 7 -2.06 30.66 10.66
C PRO A 7 -2.62 29.23 10.48
N PRO A 8 -1.77 28.25 10.12
CA PRO A 8 -2.20 26.87 9.93
C PRO A 8 -2.70 26.28 11.23
N SER A 9 -3.87 25.62 11.19
CA SER A 9 -4.42 24.88 12.33
C SER A 9 -3.49 23.75 12.73
N ASP A 10 -2.87 23.86 13.92
CA ASP A 10 -2.11 22.77 14.53
C ASP A 10 -3.03 21.56 14.74
N LYS A 11 -2.78 20.48 13.99
CA LYS A 11 -3.41 19.19 14.26
C LYS A 11 -3.02 18.76 15.68
N PRO A 12 -3.95 18.30 16.53
CA PRO A 12 -3.61 17.86 17.88
C PRO A 12 -2.60 16.71 17.81
N LYS A 13 -1.37 16.94 18.28
CA LYS A 13 -0.36 15.89 18.45
C LYS A 13 -0.85 14.93 19.53
N ILE A 14 -0.95 13.65 19.19
CA ILE A 14 -1.30 12.59 20.15
C ILE A 14 -0.27 12.65 21.29
N PRO A 15 -0.68 12.78 22.56
CA PRO A 15 0.25 12.89 23.67
C PRO A 15 1.14 11.64 23.77
N LEU A 16 2.45 11.85 23.84
CA LEU A 16 3.40 10.76 24.05
C LEU A 16 3.19 10.15 25.46
N PRO A 17 3.23 8.82 25.60
CA PRO A 17 3.09 8.16 26.90
C PRO A 17 4.28 8.48 27.83
N THR A 18 4.02 8.49 29.13
CA THR A 18 5.08 8.66 30.16
C THR A 18 5.97 7.42 30.25
N LEU A 19 7.21 7.56 30.74
CA LEU A 19 8.15 6.45 30.91
C LEU A 19 7.59 5.29 31.74
N SER A 20 6.83 5.57 32.80
CA SER A 20 6.19 4.55 33.63
C SER A 20 5.10 3.78 32.88
N GLN A 21 4.30 4.47 32.06
CA GLN A 21 3.30 3.84 31.20
C GLN A 21 3.94 2.98 30.11
N ILE A 22 5.07 3.42 29.54
CA ILE A 22 5.82 2.64 28.55
C ILE A 22 6.34 1.34 29.19
N ASN A 23 6.98 1.42 30.35
CA ASN A 23 7.54 0.22 31.00
C ASN A 23 6.49 -0.80 31.44
N ALA A 24 5.28 -0.34 31.80
CA ALA A 24 4.17 -1.22 32.14
C ALA A 24 3.43 -1.78 30.91
N ASP A 25 3.73 -1.29 29.70
CA ASP A 25 3.04 -1.67 28.49
C ASP A 25 3.38 -3.10 28.04
N ARG A 26 2.35 -3.84 27.61
CA ARG A 26 2.52 -5.20 27.08
C ARG A 26 3.48 -5.26 25.88
N ILE A 27 3.46 -4.26 24.98
CA ILE A 27 4.39 -4.21 23.83
C ILE A 27 5.83 -4.09 24.33
N THR A 28 6.08 -3.24 25.33
CA THR A 28 7.43 -3.05 25.89
C THR A 28 7.91 -4.29 26.62
N GLN A 29 7.03 -4.99 27.34
CA GLN A 29 7.37 -6.27 27.97
C GLN A 29 7.74 -7.34 26.93
N LEU A 30 6.94 -7.48 25.86
CA LEU A 30 7.26 -8.39 24.76
C LEU A 30 8.56 -7.98 24.05
N ALA A 31 8.76 -6.70 23.80
CA ALA A 31 10.00 -6.20 23.18
C ALA A 31 11.21 -6.62 24.01
N ASN A 32 11.19 -6.40 25.32
CA ASN A 32 12.28 -6.79 26.22
C ASN A 32 12.53 -8.31 26.28
N GLN A 33 11.54 -9.13 25.94
CA GLN A 33 11.70 -10.58 25.91
C GLN A 33 12.26 -11.08 24.56
N TYR A 34 12.05 -10.36 23.46
CA TYR A 34 12.23 -10.92 22.12
C TYR A 34 13.09 -10.09 21.15
N TRP A 35 13.03 -8.76 21.17
CA TRP A 35 13.64 -7.94 20.10
C TRP A 35 14.22 -6.58 20.50
N SER A 36 14.03 -6.15 21.75
CA SER A 36 14.51 -4.88 22.27
C SER A 36 16.05 -4.83 22.27
N PRO A 37 16.69 -3.80 21.70
CA PRO A 37 18.15 -3.72 21.69
C PRO A 37 18.78 -3.75 23.09
N GLN A 38 18.06 -3.28 24.11
CA GLN A 38 18.55 -3.16 25.49
C GLN A 38 18.68 -4.52 26.20
N THR A 39 17.98 -5.55 25.74
CA THR A 39 17.89 -6.87 26.39
C THR A 39 18.41 -8.00 25.51
N LYS A 40 19.21 -7.66 24.49
CA LYS A 40 19.65 -8.58 23.43
C LYS A 40 20.28 -9.89 23.92
N GLU A 41 20.98 -9.86 25.05
CA GLU A 41 21.67 -11.02 25.62
C GLU A 41 20.72 -12.07 26.23
N SER A 42 19.48 -11.68 26.55
CA SER A 42 18.49 -12.52 27.23
C SER A 42 17.23 -12.77 26.40
N HIS A 43 17.29 -12.57 25.08
CA HIS A 43 16.13 -12.79 24.22
C HIS A 43 15.75 -14.26 24.12
N LEU A 44 14.45 -14.51 24.15
CA LEU A 44 13.87 -15.79 23.78
C LEU A 44 14.04 -16.04 22.27
N PRO A 45 14.01 -17.30 21.82
CA PRO A 45 14.00 -17.63 20.40
C PRO A 45 12.80 -17.00 19.68
N TYR A 46 12.95 -16.78 18.37
CA TYR A 46 11.85 -16.30 17.53
C TYR A 46 10.62 -17.22 17.63
N ASP A 47 9.46 -16.59 17.82
CA ASP A 47 8.17 -17.26 17.87
C ASP A 47 7.15 -16.49 17.01
N ALA A 48 6.68 -17.14 15.94
CA ALA A 48 5.71 -16.57 15.02
C ALA A 48 4.35 -16.30 15.68
N SER A 49 4.00 -17.02 16.76
CA SER A 49 2.75 -16.81 17.49
C SER A 49 2.72 -15.44 18.19
N ILE A 50 3.88 -14.86 18.49
CA ILE A 50 3.99 -13.50 19.04
C ILE A 50 3.58 -12.47 17.99
N VAL A 51 3.94 -12.67 16.72
CA VAL A 51 3.52 -11.81 15.61
C VAL A 51 2.00 -11.86 15.45
N GLU A 52 1.42 -13.06 15.46
CA GLU A 52 -0.03 -13.25 15.44
C GLU A 52 -0.72 -12.57 16.62
N SER A 53 -0.22 -12.78 17.84
CA SER A 53 -0.81 -12.21 19.05
C SER A 53 -0.78 -10.68 19.05
N ILE A 54 0.34 -10.08 18.61
CA ILE A 54 0.47 -8.62 18.46
C ILE A 54 -0.49 -8.11 17.39
N TYR A 55 -0.55 -8.78 16.23
CA TYR A 55 -1.44 -8.36 15.16
C TYR A 55 -2.91 -8.38 15.60
N GLN A 56 -3.35 -9.48 16.21
CA GLN A 56 -4.73 -9.64 16.65
C GLN A 56 -5.08 -8.69 17.81
N ALA A 57 -4.24 -8.57 18.84
CA ALA A 57 -4.59 -7.80 20.03
C ALA A 57 -4.27 -6.30 19.87
N GLU A 58 -3.11 -5.97 19.31
CA GLU A 58 -2.57 -4.60 19.35
C GLU A 58 -2.83 -3.83 18.06
N ILE A 59 -2.98 -4.50 16.92
CA ILE A 59 -3.28 -3.85 15.62
C ILE A 59 -4.77 -3.96 15.31
N LEU A 60 -5.31 -5.17 15.14
CA LEU A 60 -6.73 -5.37 14.83
C LEU A 60 -7.64 -5.04 16.02
N GLY A 61 -7.34 -5.59 17.21
CA GLY A 61 -8.13 -5.41 18.43
C GLY A 61 -8.16 -3.97 18.94
N SER A 62 -7.17 -3.15 18.55
CA SER A 62 -7.17 -1.70 18.83
C SER A 62 -7.72 -0.85 17.68
N HIS A 63 -8.22 -1.48 16.62
CA HIS A 63 -8.71 -0.83 15.39
C HIS A 63 -7.67 0.07 14.71
N PHE A 64 -6.42 -0.41 14.60
CA PHE A 64 -5.28 0.32 14.06
C PHE A 64 -5.00 1.62 14.84
N SER A 65 -5.04 1.53 16.18
CA SER A 65 -4.74 2.66 17.04
C SER A 65 -3.33 3.18 16.78
N VAL A 66 -3.23 4.45 16.40
CA VAL A 66 -1.95 5.13 16.13
C VAL A 66 -1.02 4.99 17.34
N ARG A 67 -1.55 5.10 18.56
CA ARG A 67 -0.73 4.95 19.78
C ARG A 67 -0.12 3.55 19.93
N ARG A 68 -0.85 2.48 19.62
CA ARG A 68 -0.32 1.10 19.68
C ARG A 68 0.75 0.87 18.61
N ILE A 69 0.48 1.36 17.40
CA ILE A 69 1.39 1.27 16.26
C ILE A 69 2.70 2.05 16.54
N MET A 70 2.62 3.26 17.11
CA MET A 70 3.79 4.04 17.55
C MET A 70 4.64 3.27 18.57
N MET A 71 4.02 2.58 19.53
CA MET A 71 4.74 1.80 20.53
C MET A 71 5.50 0.62 19.89
N LEU A 72 4.90 -0.04 18.89
CA LEU A 72 5.59 -1.08 18.12
C LEU A 72 6.77 -0.51 17.34
N GLU A 73 6.58 0.62 16.63
CA GLU A 73 7.64 1.27 15.86
C GLU A 73 8.82 1.71 16.76
N PHE A 74 8.52 2.37 17.89
CA PHE A 74 9.53 2.83 18.84
C PHE A 74 10.33 1.67 19.45
N SER A 75 9.70 0.50 19.60
CA SER A 75 10.36 -0.72 20.07
C SER A 75 11.25 -1.40 19.02
N GLN A 76 11.34 -0.86 17.80
CA GLN A 76 12.08 -1.43 16.67
C GLN A 76 11.54 -2.81 16.23
N TYR A 77 10.21 -2.96 16.25
CA TYR A 77 9.53 -4.21 15.92
C TYR A 77 9.83 -4.68 14.49
N LEU A 78 9.92 -3.75 13.53
CA LEU A 78 10.23 -4.07 12.14
C LEU A 78 11.66 -4.62 11.98
N GLU A 79 12.63 -3.87 12.50
CA GLU A 79 14.05 -4.12 12.28
C GLU A 79 14.55 -5.35 13.01
N ASN A 80 14.02 -5.62 14.20
CA ASN A 80 14.58 -6.61 15.11
C ASN A 80 13.72 -7.87 15.25
N TYR A 81 12.43 -7.84 14.87
CA TYR A 81 11.54 -9.00 15.01
C TYR A 81 10.85 -9.41 13.71
N LEU A 82 10.26 -8.47 12.96
CA LEU A 82 9.48 -8.81 11.77
C LEU A 82 10.37 -9.15 10.58
N TRP A 83 11.15 -8.21 10.06
CA TRP A 83 11.85 -8.39 8.78
C TRP A 83 12.93 -9.49 8.82
N PRO A 84 13.79 -9.59 9.86
CA PRO A 84 14.80 -10.64 9.91
C PRO A 84 14.26 -12.08 9.94
N HIS A 85 12.98 -12.24 10.32
CA HIS A 85 12.32 -13.54 10.42
C HIS A 85 11.24 -13.73 9.36
N TYR A 86 11.06 -12.77 8.46
CA TYR A 86 10.12 -12.91 7.35
C TYR A 86 10.70 -13.88 6.31
N LYS A 87 9.92 -14.91 5.98
CA LYS A 87 10.23 -15.86 4.91
C LYS A 87 9.04 -15.97 3.97
N ALA A 88 9.27 -15.68 2.70
CA ALA A 88 8.24 -15.79 1.68
C ALA A 88 7.70 -17.23 1.59
N GLY A 89 6.39 -17.39 1.58
CA GLY A 89 5.71 -18.70 1.55
C GLY A 89 5.50 -19.35 2.93
N GLU A 90 6.19 -18.88 3.97
CA GLU A 90 6.00 -19.35 5.36
C GLU A 90 5.32 -18.27 6.23
N ALA A 91 5.57 -16.99 5.93
CA ALA A 91 5.04 -15.87 6.69
C ALA A 91 3.51 -15.77 6.56
N SER A 92 2.84 -15.56 7.70
CA SER A 92 1.39 -15.43 7.76
C SER A 92 0.90 -14.07 7.25
N PRO A 93 -0.41 -13.94 6.96
CA PRO A 93 -1.01 -12.64 6.65
C PRO A 93 -0.77 -11.59 7.74
N ALA A 94 -0.82 -11.98 9.02
CA ALA A 94 -0.53 -11.10 10.15
C ALA A 94 0.91 -10.58 10.13
N HIS A 95 1.88 -11.43 9.79
CA HIS A 95 3.29 -11.03 9.65
C HIS A 95 3.45 -10.02 8.52
N MET A 96 2.90 -10.32 7.35
CA MET A 96 2.92 -9.40 6.21
C MET A 96 2.27 -8.05 6.56
N MET A 97 1.06 -8.06 7.12
CA MET A 97 0.34 -6.84 7.49
C MET A 97 1.04 -6.05 8.58
N SER A 98 1.68 -6.71 9.55
CA SER A 98 2.48 -6.04 10.58
C SER A 98 3.66 -5.30 9.97
N ILE A 99 4.36 -5.88 8.98
CA ILE A 99 5.44 -5.19 8.24
C ILE A 99 4.90 -3.94 7.54
N ILE A 100 3.76 -4.07 6.84
CA ILE A 100 3.11 -2.98 6.13
C ILE A 100 2.75 -1.83 7.07
N VAL A 101 2.15 -2.16 8.21
CA VAL A 101 1.77 -1.17 9.23
C VAL A 101 2.99 -0.44 9.78
N MET A 102 4.10 -1.14 10.04
CA MET A 102 5.35 -0.49 10.48
C MET A 102 5.94 0.43 9.42
N ILE A 103 5.90 0.05 8.14
CA ILE A 103 6.38 0.92 7.06
C ILE A 103 5.52 2.16 6.92
N ASN A 104 4.19 2.03 6.90
CA ASN A 104 3.28 3.16 6.83
C ASN A 104 3.48 4.11 8.02
N GLU A 105 3.71 3.57 9.21
CA GLU A 105 4.02 4.36 10.40
C GLU A 105 5.33 5.13 10.27
N LYS A 106 6.39 4.50 9.75
CA LYS A 106 7.67 5.18 9.51
C LYS A 106 7.52 6.35 8.53
N PHE A 107 6.70 6.20 7.49
CA PHE A 107 6.35 7.31 6.60
C PHE A 107 5.54 8.40 7.32
N ARG A 108 4.59 8.02 8.18
CA ARG A 108 3.79 8.96 8.99
C ARG A 108 4.68 9.81 9.92
N GLU A 109 5.68 9.20 10.53
CA GLU A 109 6.66 9.85 11.43
C GLU A 109 7.85 10.46 10.66
N ARG A 110 7.90 10.32 9.33
CA ARG A 110 8.94 10.85 8.44
C ARG A 110 10.36 10.37 8.80
N VAL A 111 10.47 9.11 9.20
CA VAL A 111 11.75 8.44 9.49
C VAL A 111 12.13 7.48 8.35
N PRO A 112 13.41 7.08 8.23
CA PRO A 112 13.83 6.17 7.16
C PRO A 112 13.10 4.82 7.20
N ALA A 113 12.25 4.55 6.20
CA ALA A 113 11.40 3.35 6.17
C ALA A 113 12.08 2.12 5.58
N TRP A 114 12.96 2.30 4.59
CA TRP A 114 13.45 1.19 3.76
C TRP A 114 14.70 0.47 4.31
N GLN A 115 15.28 0.95 5.40
CA GLN A 115 16.59 0.48 5.87
C GLN A 115 16.60 -0.99 6.30
N ALA A 116 15.50 -1.49 6.88
CA ALA A 116 15.39 -2.91 7.24
C ALA A 116 15.51 -3.80 6.00
N PHE A 117 14.77 -3.47 4.93
CA PHE A 117 14.79 -4.23 3.69
C PHE A 117 16.12 -4.13 2.94
N LEU A 118 16.78 -2.96 2.97
CA LEU A 118 18.07 -2.80 2.30
C LEU A 118 19.19 -3.65 2.94
N LYS A 119 19.07 -3.98 4.23
CA LYS A 119 20.02 -4.88 4.91
C LYS A 119 19.83 -6.35 4.55
N GLN A 120 18.60 -6.76 4.24
CA GLN A 120 18.23 -8.13 3.85
C GLN A 120 17.21 -8.08 2.70
N PRO A 121 17.64 -7.79 1.46
CA PRO A 121 16.75 -7.51 0.35
C PRO A 121 16.13 -8.77 -0.29
N GLU A 122 16.60 -9.97 0.06
CA GLU A 122 16.36 -11.23 -0.64
C GLU A 122 14.87 -11.58 -0.72
N HIS A 123 14.14 -11.32 0.37
CA HIS A 123 12.72 -11.64 0.46
C HIS A 123 11.80 -10.55 -0.08
N PHE A 124 12.31 -9.35 -0.36
CA PHE A 124 11.47 -8.20 -0.73
C PHE A 124 10.67 -8.42 -2.02
N PRO A 125 11.21 -9.01 -3.11
CA PRO A 125 10.42 -9.23 -4.32
C PRO A 125 9.20 -10.13 -4.09
N ALA A 126 9.36 -11.17 -3.26
CA ALA A 126 8.28 -12.10 -2.94
C ALA A 126 7.28 -11.49 -1.94
N PHE A 127 7.77 -10.72 -0.96
CA PHE A 127 6.91 -9.91 -0.08
C PHE A 127 6.06 -8.93 -0.89
N PHE A 128 6.66 -8.20 -1.82
CA PHE A 128 5.95 -7.26 -2.68
C PHE A 128 4.88 -7.98 -3.53
N GLU A 129 5.18 -9.16 -4.07
CA GLU A 129 4.18 -9.97 -4.78
C GLU A 129 3.01 -10.39 -3.88
N GLN A 130 3.29 -10.78 -2.63
CA GLN A 130 2.25 -11.09 -1.63
C GLN A 130 1.34 -9.88 -1.37
N VAL A 131 1.93 -8.69 -1.23
CA VAL A 131 1.21 -7.41 -1.07
C VAL A 131 0.33 -7.12 -2.28
N LEU A 132 0.85 -7.27 -3.50
CA LEU A 132 0.05 -7.05 -4.71
C LEU A 132 -1.18 -7.97 -4.71
N ARG A 133 -1.00 -9.26 -4.40
CA ARG A 133 -2.12 -10.23 -4.37
C ARG A 133 -3.17 -9.85 -3.32
N ALA A 134 -2.74 -9.56 -2.09
CA ALA A 134 -3.63 -9.16 -1.00
C ALA A 134 -4.40 -7.85 -1.31
N SER A 135 -3.78 -6.90 -2.01
CA SER A 135 -4.42 -5.62 -2.36
C SER A 135 -5.56 -5.74 -3.38
N VAL A 136 -5.61 -6.82 -4.17
CA VAL A 136 -6.66 -7.08 -5.17
C VAL A 136 -7.60 -8.23 -4.79
N GLU A 137 -7.43 -8.80 -3.59
CA GLU A 137 -8.28 -9.88 -3.08
C GLU A 137 -9.68 -9.36 -2.74
N ASP A 138 -10.72 -10.08 -3.17
CA ASP A 138 -12.13 -9.75 -2.94
C ASP A 138 -12.61 -10.38 -1.62
N ASP A 139 -12.26 -9.80 -0.48
CA ASP A 139 -12.87 -10.17 0.81
C ASP A 139 -13.78 -9.04 1.29
N GLN A 140 -15.09 -9.31 1.21
CA GLN A 140 -16.19 -8.37 1.45
C GLN A 140 -16.51 -8.17 2.94
N THR A 141 -15.71 -8.75 3.85
CA THR A 141 -15.93 -8.54 5.28
C THR A 141 -15.43 -7.14 5.69
N THR A 142 -16.30 -6.38 6.37
CA THR A 142 -16.12 -4.98 6.79
C THR A 142 -14.89 -4.72 7.67
N SER A 143 -14.19 -5.76 8.13
CA SER A 143 -12.91 -5.63 8.84
C SER A 143 -11.71 -5.39 7.90
N ASN A 144 -11.80 -5.79 6.63
CA ASN A 144 -10.68 -5.76 5.69
C ASN A 144 -10.39 -4.35 5.14
N MET A 145 -11.33 -3.40 5.14
CA MET A 145 -11.10 -2.10 4.48
C MET A 145 -9.94 -1.29 5.10
N ARG A 146 -9.67 -1.45 6.40
CA ARG A 146 -8.48 -0.86 7.04
C ARG A 146 -7.18 -1.50 6.53
N GLU A 147 -7.15 -2.82 6.43
CA GLU A 147 -6.01 -3.58 5.87
C GLU A 147 -5.79 -3.20 4.40
N GLN A 148 -6.86 -3.16 3.60
CA GLN A 148 -6.83 -2.72 2.21
C GLN A 148 -6.32 -1.29 2.05
N THR A 149 -6.72 -0.38 2.95
CA THR A 149 -6.19 0.99 2.96
C THR A 149 -4.70 1.00 3.31
N ALA A 150 -4.26 0.19 4.27
CA ALA A 150 -2.85 0.08 4.64
C ALA A 150 -2.00 -0.51 3.49
N LEU A 151 -2.54 -1.49 2.75
CA LEU A 151 -1.94 -2.03 1.53
C LEU A 151 -1.76 -0.95 0.46
N LEU A 152 -2.80 -0.13 0.20
CA LEU A 152 -2.72 0.99 -0.74
C LEU A 152 -1.68 2.03 -0.33
N LEU A 153 -1.64 2.40 0.95
CA LEU A 153 -0.64 3.35 1.47
C LEU A 153 0.78 2.84 1.26
N PHE A 154 1.04 1.57 1.56
CA PHE A 154 2.35 0.97 1.34
C PHE A 154 2.73 0.96 -0.15
N LEU A 155 1.79 0.62 -1.03
CA LEU A 155 2.02 0.65 -2.47
C LEU A 155 2.32 2.07 -2.94
N ASN A 156 1.60 3.08 -2.43
CA ASN A 156 1.89 4.47 -2.72
C ASN A 156 3.31 4.83 -2.27
N HIS A 157 3.72 4.46 -1.06
CA HIS A 157 5.09 4.65 -0.60
C HIS A 157 6.13 3.98 -1.52
N CYS A 158 5.87 2.77 -2.03
CA CYS A 158 6.76 2.12 -3.00
C CYS A 158 6.86 2.88 -4.34
N PHE A 159 5.73 3.36 -4.89
CA PHE A 159 5.72 4.17 -6.11
C PHE A 159 6.38 5.54 -5.91
N GLY A 160 6.18 6.16 -4.74
CA GLY A 160 6.80 7.41 -4.35
C GLY A 160 8.29 7.31 -4.05
N SER A 161 8.83 6.09 -3.87
CA SER A 161 10.24 5.83 -3.52
C SER A 161 11.04 5.24 -4.69
N MET A 162 10.75 5.65 -5.93
CA MET A 162 11.42 5.14 -7.14
C MET A 162 12.92 5.46 -7.21
N GLU A 163 13.46 6.34 -6.37
CA GLU A 163 14.89 6.57 -6.18
C GLU A 163 15.58 5.41 -5.47
N VAL A 164 14.86 4.67 -4.63
CA VAL A 164 15.35 3.47 -3.96
C VAL A 164 15.31 2.30 -4.95
N GLN A 165 16.49 1.76 -5.30
CA GLN A 165 16.63 0.65 -6.27
C GLN A 165 15.70 -0.53 -5.94
N LEU A 166 15.61 -0.89 -4.66
CA LEU A 166 14.73 -1.95 -4.16
C LEU A 166 13.26 -1.76 -4.59
N CYS A 167 12.70 -0.56 -4.38
CA CYS A 167 11.34 -0.24 -4.76
C CYS A 167 11.21 -0.13 -6.28
N ARG A 168 12.14 0.58 -6.93
CA ARG A 168 12.18 0.79 -8.39
C ARG A 168 12.08 -0.51 -9.17
N ASP A 169 12.81 -1.55 -8.77
CA ASP A 169 12.81 -2.84 -9.45
C ASP A 169 11.47 -3.57 -9.36
N GLN A 170 10.70 -3.30 -8.31
CA GLN A 170 9.38 -3.87 -8.13
C GLN A 170 8.30 -3.05 -8.86
N VAL A 171 8.28 -1.73 -8.71
CA VAL A 171 7.19 -0.90 -9.24
C VAL A 171 7.29 -0.64 -10.74
N LYS A 172 8.51 -0.55 -11.29
CA LYS A 172 8.72 -0.23 -12.72
C LYS A 172 8.04 -1.23 -13.66
N ARG A 173 7.96 -2.51 -13.28
CA ARG A 173 7.32 -3.53 -14.12
C ARG A 173 5.80 -3.35 -14.23
N LEU A 174 5.18 -2.71 -13.23
CA LEU A 174 3.73 -2.46 -13.18
C LEU A 174 3.29 -1.28 -14.05
N VAL A 175 4.20 -0.35 -14.37
CA VAL A 175 3.92 0.88 -15.14
C VAL A 175 4.66 0.93 -16.49
N SER A 176 5.13 -0.22 -16.97
CA SER A 176 5.85 -0.29 -18.25
C SER A 176 4.89 -0.52 -19.43
N LEU A 177 5.38 -0.36 -20.67
CA LEU A 177 4.58 -0.57 -21.89
C LEU A 177 3.82 -1.91 -21.91
N SER A 178 4.35 -2.95 -21.24
CA SER A 178 3.71 -4.27 -21.18
C SER A 178 2.35 -4.27 -20.49
N MET A 179 2.05 -3.26 -19.66
CA MET A 179 0.76 -3.10 -19.00
C MET A 179 -0.39 -2.92 -20.00
N TRP A 180 -0.11 -2.48 -21.24
CA TRP A 180 -1.12 -2.33 -22.31
C TRP A 180 -1.74 -3.65 -22.79
N ILE A 181 -1.37 -4.78 -22.20
CA ILE A 181 -2.15 -6.02 -22.34
C ILE A 181 -3.55 -5.86 -21.77
N SER A 182 -3.72 -4.97 -20.78
CA SER A 182 -5.01 -4.58 -20.18
C SER A 182 -5.95 -3.84 -21.14
N LEU A 183 -5.39 -3.12 -22.12
CA LEU A 183 -6.16 -2.32 -23.07
C LEU A 183 -6.92 -3.22 -24.04
N GLN A 184 -8.09 -2.74 -24.44
CA GLN A 184 -8.78 -3.29 -25.60
C GLN A 184 -7.88 -3.23 -26.84
N GLU A 185 -7.97 -4.24 -27.71
CA GLU A 185 -7.11 -4.32 -28.89
C GLU A 185 -7.25 -3.10 -29.82
N GLY A 186 -8.48 -2.61 -30.00
CA GLY A 186 -8.76 -1.41 -30.79
C GLY A 186 -8.04 -0.19 -30.24
N ARG A 187 -8.18 0.08 -28.93
CA ARG A 187 -7.50 1.18 -28.23
C ARG A 187 -5.99 1.07 -28.34
N ARG A 188 -5.41 -0.09 -28.01
CA ARG A 188 -3.96 -0.34 -28.13
C ARG A 188 -3.45 -0.09 -29.56
N ASN A 189 -4.21 -0.50 -30.57
CA ASN A 189 -3.84 -0.27 -31.97
C ASN A 189 -3.88 1.21 -32.37
N GLN A 190 -4.80 2.00 -31.81
CA GLN A 190 -4.83 3.46 -32.01
C GLN A 190 -3.57 4.11 -31.44
N GLU A 191 -3.18 3.76 -30.21
CA GLU A 191 -1.96 4.27 -29.59
C GLU A 191 -0.70 3.94 -30.41
N PHE A 192 -0.64 2.72 -30.97
CA PHE A 192 0.43 2.33 -31.88
C PHE A 192 0.42 3.08 -33.21
N LYS A 193 -0.71 3.62 -33.67
CA LYS A 193 -0.74 4.48 -34.86
C LYS A 193 -0.19 5.87 -34.54
N ILE A 194 -0.51 6.41 -33.37
CA ILE A 194 0.01 7.71 -32.89
C ILE A 194 1.53 7.63 -32.72
N VAL A 195 2.03 6.54 -32.13
CA VAL A 195 3.48 6.32 -31.92
C VAL A 195 3.93 4.95 -32.43
N PRO A 196 4.23 4.82 -33.75
CA PRO A 196 4.57 3.54 -34.39
C PRO A 196 5.74 2.77 -33.76
N LYS A 197 6.72 3.47 -33.16
CA LYS A 197 7.85 2.84 -32.46
C LYS A 197 7.41 1.94 -31.29
N TRP A 198 6.29 2.25 -30.62
CA TRP A 198 5.79 1.43 -29.52
C TRP A 198 5.35 0.04 -29.97
N ARG A 199 4.82 -0.10 -31.19
CA ARG A 199 4.50 -1.41 -31.78
C ARG A 199 5.74 -2.30 -31.89
N LYS A 200 6.88 -1.72 -32.27
CA LYS A 200 8.17 -2.44 -32.33
C LYS A 200 8.61 -2.91 -30.95
N TYR A 201 8.56 -2.05 -29.94
CA TYR A 201 8.93 -2.40 -28.57
C TYR A 201 7.97 -3.42 -27.94
N TRP A 202 6.67 -3.27 -28.16
CA TRP A 202 5.65 -4.22 -27.74
C TRP A 202 5.94 -5.63 -28.27
N ARG A 203 6.19 -5.76 -29.58
CA ARG A 203 6.59 -7.04 -30.19
C ARG A 203 7.88 -7.59 -29.60
N ALA A 204 8.84 -6.73 -29.28
CA ALA A 204 10.10 -7.16 -28.67
C ALA A 204 9.91 -7.65 -27.23
N ILE A 205 9.01 -7.04 -26.46
CA ILE A 205 8.61 -7.51 -25.12
C ILE A 205 8.00 -8.90 -25.24
N GLN A 206 6.99 -9.07 -26.09
CA GLN A 206 6.32 -10.36 -26.28
C GLN A 206 7.28 -11.48 -26.73
N LYS A 207 8.28 -11.16 -27.55
CA LYS A 207 9.32 -12.13 -27.96
C LYS A 207 10.28 -12.53 -26.85
N LYS A 208 10.49 -11.67 -25.85
CA LYS A 208 11.37 -11.95 -24.70
C LYS A 208 10.67 -12.74 -23.61
N ASP A 209 9.34 -12.74 -23.60
CA ASP A 209 8.55 -13.45 -22.60
C ASP A 209 8.73 -14.95 -22.79
N LYS A 210 9.24 -15.61 -21.75
CA LYS A 210 9.35 -17.07 -21.72
C LYS A 210 7.97 -17.68 -21.44
N PRO A 211 7.58 -18.76 -22.13
CA PRO A 211 6.29 -19.41 -21.91
C PRO A 211 6.04 -19.77 -20.44
N GLU A 212 7.05 -20.28 -19.73
CA GLU A 212 6.92 -20.67 -18.32
C GLU A 212 6.69 -19.49 -17.35
N LEU A 213 6.99 -18.25 -17.75
CA LEU A 213 6.80 -17.05 -16.92
C LEU A 213 5.57 -16.23 -17.31
N LEU A 214 4.89 -16.60 -18.40
CA LEU A 214 3.88 -15.77 -19.03
C LEU A 214 2.67 -15.51 -18.13
N GLU A 215 2.25 -16.50 -17.34
CA GLU A 215 1.16 -16.36 -16.37
C GLU A 215 1.49 -15.28 -15.33
N LYS A 216 2.64 -15.40 -14.67
CA LYS A 216 3.10 -14.42 -13.68
C LYS A 216 3.24 -13.03 -14.30
N LEU A 217 3.89 -12.93 -15.46
CA LEU A 217 4.09 -11.65 -16.15
C LEU A 217 2.76 -10.99 -16.52
N ASN A 218 1.80 -11.75 -17.05
CA ASN A 218 0.48 -11.22 -17.39
C ASN A 218 -0.33 -10.84 -16.15
N TRP A 219 -0.18 -11.59 -15.06
CA TRP A 219 -0.78 -11.21 -13.79
C TRP A 219 -0.29 -9.83 -13.34
N GLU A 220 1.03 -9.61 -13.32
CA GLU A 220 1.62 -8.32 -12.94
C GLU A 220 1.23 -7.18 -13.90
N ARG A 221 1.22 -7.42 -15.21
CA ARG A 221 0.85 -6.41 -16.22
C ARG A 221 -0.59 -5.93 -16.12
N LEU A 222 -1.47 -6.80 -15.62
CA LEU A 222 -2.88 -6.53 -15.42
C LEU A 222 -3.18 -6.00 -14.00
N TYR A 223 -2.17 -5.91 -13.12
CA TYR A 223 -2.35 -5.58 -11.71
C TYR A 223 -3.09 -4.26 -11.49
N LEU A 224 -2.59 -3.14 -12.05
CA LEU A 224 -3.21 -1.82 -11.84
C LEU A 224 -4.62 -1.73 -12.42
N GLN A 225 -4.91 -2.46 -13.51
CA GLN A 225 -6.28 -2.58 -14.02
C GLN A 225 -7.18 -3.33 -13.03
N ARG A 226 -6.73 -4.45 -12.46
CA ARG A 226 -7.49 -5.18 -11.43
C ARG A 226 -7.75 -4.31 -10.20
N LEU A 227 -6.74 -3.55 -9.76
CA LEU A 227 -6.87 -2.64 -8.64
C LEU A 227 -7.91 -1.53 -8.91
N MET A 228 -7.89 -0.93 -10.11
CA MET A 228 -8.92 0.04 -10.54
C MET A 228 -10.32 -0.59 -10.58
N ILE A 229 -10.45 -1.82 -11.09
CA ILE A 229 -11.75 -2.53 -11.13
C ILE A 229 -12.27 -2.78 -9.72
N LYS A 230 -11.42 -3.25 -8.80
CA LYS A 230 -11.78 -3.44 -7.39
C LYS A 230 -12.22 -2.13 -6.74
N PHE A 231 -11.47 -1.05 -6.94
CA PHE A 231 -11.86 0.28 -6.46
C PHE A 231 -13.24 0.70 -6.98
N MET A 232 -13.49 0.56 -8.29
CA MET A 232 -14.77 0.94 -8.87
C MET A 232 -15.93 0.14 -8.27
N ARG A 233 -15.74 -1.16 -8.01
CA ARG A 233 -16.74 -1.99 -7.31
C ARG A 233 -17.02 -1.49 -5.90
N ILE A 234 -15.97 -1.15 -5.12
CA ILE A 234 -16.12 -0.62 -3.76
C ILE A 234 -16.84 0.72 -3.79
N LEU A 235 -16.43 1.63 -4.68
CA LEU A 235 -17.02 2.96 -4.82
C LEU A 235 -18.51 2.88 -5.23
N GLU A 236 -18.85 2.00 -6.16
CA GLU A 236 -20.23 1.82 -6.64
C GLU A 236 -21.12 1.09 -5.64
N ALA A 237 -20.53 0.34 -4.69
CA ALA A 237 -21.27 -0.29 -3.60
C ALA A 237 -21.65 0.69 -2.47
N ILE A 238 -21.06 1.89 -2.44
CA ILE A 238 -21.42 2.93 -1.45
C ILE A 238 -22.82 3.47 -1.78
N PRO A 239 -23.79 3.38 -0.85
CA PRO A 239 -25.14 3.83 -1.10
C PRO A 239 -25.25 5.37 -1.11
N GLU A 240 -26.15 5.90 -1.93
CA GLU A 240 -26.42 7.34 -1.97
C GLU A 240 -26.99 7.86 -0.65
N VAL A 241 -27.89 7.08 -0.02
CA VAL A 241 -28.60 7.44 1.22
C VAL A 241 -28.45 6.30 2.24
N GLY A 242 -28.39 6.64 3.52
CA GLY A 242 -28.27 5.68 4.63
C GLY A 242 -26.85 5.59 5.18
N ASP A 243 -26.61 4.55 5.98
CA ASP A 243 -25.35 4.30 6.65
C ASP A 243 -24.23 4.03 5.63
N ILE A 244 -23.05 4.56 5.94
CA ILE A 244 -21.86 4.45 5.10
C ILE A 244 -20.70 3.91 5.92
N ASP A 245 -19.94 3.01 5.34
CA ASP A 245 -18.68 2.56 5.94
C ASP A 245 -17.60 3.63 5.72
N ALA A 246 -17.23 4.32 6.80
CA ALA A 246 -16.15 5.31 6.79
C ALA A 246 -14.80 4.73 6.34
N HIS A 247 -14.57 3.42 6.49
CA HIS A 247 -13.36 2.77 6.00
C HIS A 247 -13.37 2.59 4.49
N ALA A 248 -14.52 2.31 3.88
CA ALA A 248 -14.67 2.28 2.43
C ALA A 248 -14.45 3.67 1.81
N VAL A 249 -14.96 4.73 2.44
CA VAL A 249 -14.69 6.12 2.01
C VAL A 249 -13.20 6.42 2.06
N ARG A 250 -12.54 6.12 3.18
CA ARG A 250 -11.09 6.34 3.34
C ARG A 250 -10.27 5.51 2.36
N TYR A 251 -10.68 4.29 2.06
CA TYR A 251 -10.07 3.48 1.02
C TYR A 251 -10.16 4.19 -0.34
N CYS A 252 -11.33 4.73 -0.70
CA CYS A 252 -11.53 5.46 -1.96
C CYS A 252 -10.66 6.72 -2.04
N GLU A 253 -10.55 7.49 -0.96
CA GLU A 253 -9.65 8.65 -0.88
C GLU A 253 -8.18 8.25 -1.12
N ARG A 254 -7.70 7.21 -0.43
CA ARG A 254 -6.32 6.73 -0.57
C ARG A 254 -6.04 6.07 -1.92
N PHE A 255 -7.06 5.48 -2.52
CA PHE A 255 -6.96 4.99 -3.88
C PHE A 255 -6.74 6.15 -4.87
N LEU A 256 -7.52 7.23 -4.77
CA LEU A 256 -7.32 8.40 -5.63
C LEU A 256 -5.96 9.07 -5.40
N GLU A 257 -5.49 9.15 -4.16
CA GLU A 257 -4.13 9.63 -3.85
C GLU A 257 -3.07 8.83 -4.63
N LEU A 258 -3.15 7.50 -4.63
CA LEU A 258 -2.25 6.64 -5.42
C LEU A 258 -2.37 6.93 -6.94
N MET A 259 -3.58 7.10 -7.46
CA MET A 259 -3.77 7.41 -8.90
C MET A 259 -3.19 8.76 -9.27
N ILE A 260 -3.37 9.77 -8.41
CA ILE A 260 -2.82 11.11 -8.58
C ILE A 260 -1.28 11.05 -8.59
N ASP A 261 -0.68 10.35 -7.64
CA ASP A 261 0.79 10.23 -7.56
C ASP A 261 1.37 9.48 -8.78
N LEU A 262 0.69 8.44 -9.26
CA LEU A 262 1.06 7.75 -10.50
C LEU A 262 0.97 8.66 -11.72
N GLU A 263 -0.04 9.53 -11.79
CA GLU A 263 -0.24 10.47 -12.91
C GLU A 263 0.64 11.73 -12.81
N ALA A 264 1.14 12.07 -11.63
CA ALA A 264 1.97 13.25 -11.39
C ALA A 264 3.43 13.07 -11.87
N LEU A 265 3.93 11.83 -11.91
CA LEU A 265 5.32 11.55 -12.29
C LEU A 265 5.40 10.94 -13.70
N LEU A 266 6.25 11.50 -14.57
CA LEU A 266 6.40 11.02 -15.96
C LEU A 266 6.74 9.52 -16.08
N PRO A 267 7.64 8.93 -15.26
CA PRO A 267 7.99 7.52 -15.36
C PRO A 267 6.82 6.55 -15.14
N THR A 268 5.86 6.92 -14.29
CA THR A 268 4.65 6.14 -13.97
C THR A 268 3.52 6.48 -14.93
N ARG A 269 3.28 7.77 -15.20
CA ARG A 269 2.20 8.28 -16.05
C ARG A 269 2.24 7.74 -17.48
N ARG A 270 3.44 7.64 -18.07
CA ARG A 270 3.64 7.49 -19.52
C ARG A 270 2.78 6.42 -20.20
N PHE A 271 2.64 5.26 -19.58
CA PHE A 271 1.82 4.16 -20.12
C PHE A 271 0.55 3.93 -19.29
N PHE A 272 0.59 4.30 -18.00
CA PHE A 272 -0.54 4.16 -17.09
C PHE A 272 -1.71 5.06 -17.46
N ASN A 273 -1.46 6.30 -17.88
CA ASN A 273 -2.49 7.28 -18.24
C ASN A 273 -3.51 6.72 -19.26
N THR A 274 -3.02 6.05 -20.30
CA THR A 274 -3.87 5.39 -21.30
C THR A 274 -4.74 4.29 -20.70
N VAL A 275 -4.20 3.51 -19.76
CA VAL A 275 -4.94 2.41 -19.10
C VAL A 275 -5.98 2.96 -18.14
N MET A 276 -5.66 4.02 -17.41
CA MET A 276 -6.61 4.72 -16.54
C MET A 276 -7.79 5.30 -17.32
N ASP A 277 -7.51 5.90 -18.48
CA ASP A 277 -8.53 6.44 -19.39
C ASP A 277 -9.43 5.34 -19.99
N ASP A 278 -8.84 4.22 -20.42
CA ASP A 278 -9.58 3.04 -20.94
C ASP A 278 -10.48 2.39 -19.88
N CYS A 279 -10.16 2.55 -18.58
CA CYS A 279 -11.01 2.10 -17.48
C CYS A 279 -12.14 3.09 -17.14
N HIS A 280 -12.18 4.26 -17.78
CA HIS A 280 -13.13 5.35 -17.50
C HIS A 280 -13.14 5.77 -16.03
N LEU A 281 -11.99 5.66 -15.35
CA LEU A 281 -11.87 5.81 -13.90
C LEU A 281 -12.45 7.13 -13.41
N VAL A 282 -12.05 8.24 -14.04
CA VAL A 282 -12.47 9.60 -13.65
C VAL A 282 -13.98 9.78 -13.81
N VAL A 283 -14.52 9.40 -14.97
CA VAL A 283 -15.96 9.54 -15.26
C VAL A 283 -16.81 8.72 -14.29
N ARG A 284 -16.43 7.45 -14.06
CA ARG A 284 -17.14 6.59 -13.10
C ARG A 284 -17.04 7.14 -11.68
N SER A 285 -15.88 7.69 -11.30
CA SER A 285 -15.70 8.30 -9.98
C SER A 285 -16.58 9.53 -9.79
N GLN A 286 -16.71 10.39 -10.80
CA GLN A 286 -17.57 11.57 -10.76
C GLN A 286 -19.07 11.22 -10.68
N MET A 287 -19.48 10.14 -11.33
CA MET A 287 -20.87 9.68 -11.34
C MET A 287 -21.29 8.92 -10.07
N ALA A 288 -20.32 8.45 -9.27
CA ALA A 288 -20.57 7.64 -8.09
C ALA A 288 -21.43 8.36 -7.04
N PRO A 289 -22.26 7.63 -6.28
CA PRO A 289 -23.10 8.23 -5.24
C PRO A 289 -22.33 9.03 -4.19
N LEU A 290 -21.09 8.61 -3.88
CA LEU A 290 -20.23 9.26 -2.89
C LEU A 290 -20.02 10.76 -3.17
N THR A 291 -20.04 11.20 -4.43
CA THR A 291 -19.81 12.62 -4.78
C THR A 291 -20.94 13.56 -4.36
N ARG A 292 -22.13 13.01 -4.09
CA ARG A 292 -23.32 13.76 -3.64
C ARG A 292 -23.45 13.79 -2.13
N ARG A 293 -22.53 13.14 -1.42
CA ARG A 293 -22.56 12.96 0.03
C ARG A 293 -21.58 13.90 0.73
N PRO A 294 -21.90 14.42 1.92
CA PRO A 294 -20.97 15.23 2.71
C PRO A 294 -19.71 14.45 3.10
N GLU A 295 -19.82 13.13 3.34
CA GLU A 295 -18.67 12.27 3.64
C GLU A 295 -17.68 12.14 2.47
N GLY A 296 -18.15 12.38 1.23
CA GLY A 296 -17.32 12.35 0.02
C GLY A 296 -16.59 13.66 -0.28
N GLN A 297 -16.61 14.66 0.61
CA GLN A 297 -16.03 15.97 0.34
C GLN A 297 -14.54 15.89 -0.03
N LEU A 298 -13.74 15.12 0.71
CA LEU A 298 -12.32 14.95 0.42
C LEU A 298 -12.08 14.12 -0.85
N PHE A 299 -12.91 13.11 -1.09
CA PHE A 299 -12.87 12.33 -2.33
C PHE A 299 -13.13 13.21 -3.58
N CYS A 300 -13.96 14.25 -3.46
CA CYS A 300 -14.27 15.17 -4.54
C CYS A 300 -13.22 16.25 -4.81
N GLN A 301 -12.31 16.52 -3.86
CA GLN A 301 -11.26 17.55 -3.98
C GLN A 301 -10.13 17.10 -4.90
#